data_AF-A0A3R9XAN1-F1
#
_entry.id   AF-A0A3R9XAN1-F1
#
_cell.length_a   1.000
_cell.length_b   1.000
_cell.length_c   1.000
_cell.angle_alpha   90.00
_cell.angle_beta   90.00
_cell.angle_gamma   90.00
#
_symmetry.space_group_name_H-M   'P 1'
#
loop_
_entity.id
_entity.type
_entity.pdbx_description
1 polymer ?
#
loop_
_entity_poly.entity_id
_entity_poly.type
_entity_poly.pdbx_seq_one_letter_code
_entity_poly.pdbx_strand_id
1 'polypeptide(L)' 'MSMNSTAAPAWYDQALCAQTGPSFFFPEPGSSLQDAKRLCGACEGRVACLEYALANDERFGVWGGLSEAERSALRPRG' A
#
# COMPACT_ATOMS: atom_id res chain seq x y z
N MET A 1 14.58 -28.70 -6.07
CA MET A 1 14.58 -27.41 -5.36
C MET A 1 13.30 -26.67 -5.74
N SER A 2 12.29 -26.63 -4.88
CA SER A 2 11.06 -25.86 -5.15
C SER A 2 11.15 -24.52 -4.45
N MET A 3 11.65 -23.51 -5.15
CA MET A 3 11.49 -22.12 -4.75
C MET A 3 10.21 -21.60 -5.40
N ASN A 4 9.06 -21.89 -4.80
CA ASN A 4 7.87 -21.10 -5.05
C ASN A 4 8.06 -19.78 -4.28
N SER A 5 8.92 -18.92 -4.79
CA SER A 5 8.90 -17.50 -4.42
C SER A 5 7.57 -16.98 -4.93
N THR A 6 6.64 -16.69 -4.01
CA THR A 6 5.41 -15.97 -4.33
C THR A 6 5.83 -14.64 -4.95
N ALA A 7 5.86 -14.59 -6.28
CA ALA A 7 6.19 -13.37 -7.00
C ALA A 7 5.22 -12.29 -6.51
N ALA A 8 5.76 -11.09 -6.27
CA ALA A 8 4.90 -9.95 -5.99
C ALA A 8 3.87 -9.85 -7.13
N PRO A 9 2.62 -9.44 -6.84
CA PRO A 9 1.61 -9.28 -7.87
C PRO A 9 2.15 -8.42 -9.03
N ALA A 10 1.80 -8.72 -10.29
CA ALA A 10 2.36 -8.01 -11.45
C ALA A 10 2.17 -6.49 -11.40
N TRP A 11 1.14 -5.99 -10.70
CA TRP A 11 0.92 -4.56 -10.49
C TRP A 11 1.99 -3.90 -9.60
N TYR A 12 2.71 -4.68 -8.77
CA TYR A 12 3.71 -4.20 -7.83
C TYR A 12 4.96 -3.70 -8.56
N ASP A 13 5.38 -4.38 -9.62
CA ASP A 13 6.56 -4.03 -10.42
C ASP A 13 6.40 -2.69 -11.15
N GLN A 14 5.17 -2.34 -11.51
CA GLN A 14 4.83 -1.08 -12.19
C GLN A 14 4.39 0.02 -11.22
N ALA A 15 4.25 -0.29 -9.93
CA ALA A 15 3.77 0.67 -8.96
C ALA A 15 4.78 1.79 -8.73
N LEU A 16 4.29 3.03 -8.60
CA LEU A 16 5.15 4.17 -8.29
C LEU A 16 5.91 3.99 -6.96
N CYS A 17 5.38 3.20 -6.03
CA CYS A 17 6.04 2.92 -4.76
C CYS A 17 7.31 2.06 -4.90
N ALA A 18 7.37 1.18 -5.91
CA ALA A 18 8.58 0.43 -6.21
C ALA A 18 9.72 1.35 -6.69
N GLN A 19 9.38 2.51 -7.26
CA GLN A 19 10.34 3.47 -7.83
C GLN A 19 10.90 4.44 -6.78
N THR A 20 10.08 4.87 -5.81
CA THR A 20 10.52 5.79 -4.74
C THR A 20 11.01 5.09 -3.47
N GLY A 21 10.70 3.80 -3.32
CA GLY A 21 11.15 2.96 -2.22
C GLY A 21 10.19 2.94 -1.01
N PRO A 22 10.33 1.92 -0.14
CA PRO A 22 9.37 1.65 0.92
C PRO A 22 9.36 2.70 2.04
N SER A 23 10.50 3.32 2.37
CA SER A 23 10.57 4.33 3.45
C SER A 23 9.63 5.51 3.24
N PHE A 24 9.29 5.83 1.98
CA PHE A 24 8.35 6.89 1.65
C PHE A 24 6.89 6.55 2.01
N PHE A 25 6.48 5.28 1.88
CA PHE A 25 5.11 4.83 2.18
C PHE A 25 4.98 4.23 3.57
N PHE A 26 6.09 3.85 4.19
CA PHE A 26 6.18 3.33 5.55
C PHE A 26 7.11 4.22 6.41
N PRO A 27 6.78 5.51 6.60
CA PRO A 27 7.63 6.41 7.37
C PRO A 27 7.49 6.17 8.88
N GLU A 28 8.37 6.79 9.66
CA GLU A 28 8.34 6.69 11.12
C GLU A 28 7.03 7.25 11.71
N PRO A 29 6.54 6.70 12.84
CA PRO A 29 5.36 7.20 13.53
C PRO A 29 5.44 8.71 13.79
N GLY A 30 4.36 9.44 13.48
CA GLY A 30 4.31 10.90 13.61
C GLY A 30 4.76 11.68 12.36
N SER A 31 5.34 11.00 11.36
CA SER A 31 5.65 11.61 10.07
C SER A 31 4.39 11.87 9.25
N SER A 32 4.46 12.87 8.36
CA SER A 32 3.38 13.16 7.42
C SER A 32 3.24 12.05 6.37
N LEU A 33 2.00 11.63 6.11
CA LEU A 33 1.66 10.69 5.03
C LEU A 33 1.12 11.37 3.77
N GLN A 34 1.06 12.71 3.74
CA GLN A 34 0.35 13.43 2.68
C GLN A 34 0.94 13.19 1.29
N ASP A 35 2.26 13.29 1.14
CA ASP A 35 2.90 13.10 -0.15
C ASP A 35 2.88 11.64 -0.59
N ALA A 36 3.04 10.71 0.35
CA ALA A 36 2.86 9.27 0.13
C ALA A 36 1.46 8.94 -0.39
N LYS A 37 0.40 9.52 0.22
CA LYS A 37 -0.98 9.37 -0.24
C LYS A 37 -1.18 9.96 -1.63
N ARG A 38 -0.66 11.16 -1.90
CA ARG A 38 -0.76 11.82 -3.21
C ARG A 38 -0.13 10.96 -4.31
N LEU A 39 1.08 10.49 -4.07
CA LEU A 39 1.84 9.69 -5.03
C LEU A 39 1.18 8.32 -5.24
N CYS A 40 0.80 7.63 -4.16
CA CYS A 40 0.05 6.37 -4.27
C CYS A 40 -1.29 6.56 -5.00
N GLY A 41 -1.94 7.71 -4.81
CA GLY A 41 -3.18 8.09 -5.48
C GLY A 41 -3.05 8.23 -7.00
N ALA A 42 -1.86 8.58 -7.50
CA ALA A 42 -1.54 8.70 -8.93
C ALA A 42 -1.07 7.38 -9.57
N CYS A 43 -0.92 6.31 -8.79
CA CYS A 43 -0.47 5.02 -9.27
C CYS A 43 -1.60 4.26 -10.00
N GLU A 44 -1.31 3.72 -11.19
CA GLU A 44 -2.26 2.92 -11.96
C GLU A 44 -2.68 1.64 -11.20
N GLY A 45 -1.77 1.05 -10.42
CA GLY A 45 -2.02 -0.12 -9.57
C GLY A 45 -2.76 0.16 -8.27
N ARG A 46 -3.24 1.40 -8.03
CA ARG A 46 -3.85 1.81 -6.75
C ARG A 46 -4.99 0.90 -6.29
N VAL A 47 -5.87 0.48 -7.20
CA VAL A 47 -7.04 -0.35 -6.86
C VAL A 47 -6.59 -1.71 -6.34
N ALA A 48 -5.73 -2.41 -7.09
CA ALA A 48 -5.20 -3.70 -6.68
C ALA A 48 -4.35 -3.59 -5.40
N CYS A 49 -3.64 -2.48 -5.20
CA CYS A 49 -2.91 -2.18 -3.97
C CYS A 49 -3.84 -2.05 -2.76
N LEU A 50 -4.98 -1.38 -2.90
CA LEU A 50 -5.97 -1.27 -1.82
C LEU A 50 -6.59 -2.63 -1.49
N GLU A 51 -6.98 -3.39 -2.52
CA GLU A 51 -7.56 -4.73 -2.34
C GLU A 51 -6.59 -5.67 -1.64
N TYR A 52 -5.32 -5.66 -2.05
CA TYR A 52 -4.26 -6.41 -1.38
C TYR A 52 -4.15 -6.02 0.10
N ALA A 53 -4.10 -4.71 0.40
CA ALA A 53 -3.96 -4.23 1.77
C ALA A 53 -5.13 -4.62 2.67
N LEU A 54 -6.36 -4.62 2.13
CA LEU A 54 -7.55 -5.05 2.86
C LEU A 54 -7.58 -6.57 3.06
N ALA A 55 -7.19 -7.34 2.04
CA ALA A 55 -7.17 -8.80 2.09
C ALA A 55 -6.10 -9.36 3.04
N ASN A 56 -4.97 -8.65 3.19
CA ASN A 56 -3.85 -9.08 4.02
C ASN A 56 -3.80 -8.38 5.40
N ASP A 57 -4.82 -7.58 5.75
CA ASP A 57 -4.84 -6.78 6.97
C ASP A 57 -3.54 -5.97 7.14
N GLU A 58 -3.13 -5.24 6.10
CA GLU A 58 -1.93 -4.40 6.15
C GLU A 58 -2.16 -3.21 7.10
N ARG A 59 -1.47 -3.21 8.24
CA ARG A 59 -1.70 -2.27 9.37
C ARG A 59 -0.79 -1.05 9.38
N PHE A 60 0.21 -0.99 8.51
CA PHE A 60 1.18 0.11 8.52
C PHE A 60 1.29 0.75 7.15
N GLY A 61 1.72 2.01 7.14
CA GLY A 61 1.99 2.76 5.92
C GLY A 61 0.77 3.10 5.06
N VAL A 62 1.09 3.64 3.88
CA VAL A 62 0.12 4.07 2.87
C VAL A 62 -0.08 2.98 1.82
N TRP A 63 -1.34 2.56 1.67
CA TRP A 63 -1.77 1.58 0.68
C TRP A 63 -3.00 2.08 -0.05
N GLY A 64 -3.03 1.95 -1.38
CA GLY A 64 -4.19 2.37 -2.17
C GLY A 64 -4.53 3.86 -2.05
N GLY A 65 -3.56 4.70 -1.67
CA GLY A 65 -3.76 6.12 -1.39
C GLY A 65 -4.33 6.42 -0.01
N LEU A 66 -4.41 5.43 0.89
CA LEU A 66 -5.02 5.54 2.22
C LEU A 66 -4.04 5.20 3.33
N SER A 67 -4.14 5.88 4.48
CA SER A 67 -3.50 5.48 5.73
C SER A 67 -4.25 4.35 6.42
N GLU A 68 -3.63 3.71 7.41
CA GLU A 68 -4.27 2.66 8.22
C GLU A 68 -5.63 3.11 8.77
N ALA A 69 -5.70 4.25 9.45
CA ALA A 69 -6.97 4.76 9.99
C ALA A 69 -8.08 4.94 8.93
N GLU A 70 -7.73 5.32 7.70
CA GLU A 70 -8.69 5.47 6.61
C GLU A 70 -9.13 4.11 6.07
N ARG A 71 -8.21 3.14 5.94
CA ARG A 71 -8.54 1.76 5.57
C ARG A 71 -9.43 1.09 6.62
N SER A 72 -9.12 1.30 7.90
CA SER A 72 -9.91 0.80 9.03
C SER A 72 -11.34 1.34 8.99
N ALA A 73 -11.55 2.57 8.52
CA ALA A 73 -12.89 3.15 8.34
C ALA A 73 -13.71 2.54 7.19
N LEU A 74 -13.06 1.88 6.21
CA LEU A 74 -13.75 1.17 5.12
C LEU A 74 -14.28 -0.20 5.54
N ARG A 75 -13.79 -0.75 6.66
CA ARG A 75 -14.27 -2.03 7.17
C ARG A 75 -15.65 -1.82 7.79
N PRO A 76 -16.64 -2.68 7.48
CA PRO A 76 -17.94 -2.62 8.13
C PRO A 76 -17.76 -2.65 9.64
N ARG A 77 -18.39 -1.72 10.35
CA ARG A 77 -18.58 -1.84 11.79
C ARG A 77 -19.61 -2.95 11.97
N GLY A 78 -19.18 -4.08 12.54
CA GLY A 78 -20.08 -5.16 12.93
C GLY A 78 -21.13 -4.69 13.93
#